data_AF-R5PAU7-F1
#
_entry.id   AF-R5PAU7-F1
#
_cell.length_a   1.000
_cell.length_b   1.000
_cell.length_c   1.000
_cell.angle_alpha   90.00
_cell.angle_beta   90.00
_cell.angle_gamma   90.00
#
_symmetry.space_group_name_H-M   'P 1'
#
loop_
_entity.id
_entity.type
_entity.pdbx_description
1 polymer ?
#
loop_
_entity_poly.entity_id
_entity_poly.type
_entity_poly.pdbx_seq_one_letter_code
_entity_poly.pdbx_strand_id
1 'polypeptide(L)'
;MNNTYGIVRPSTLDVSKDVEIWYNYRPNRNTEGSGNFEKIDDVSSILEASKIDRKQILNGMFNLSLPASIFGRIGIYTIYIRPKEIEATINDVGALAAYPDIRGIVVNLNDVDDNNRLLFSSDNLTGYRVEYFDDKNQRQDYYRLITSSNLCEPISQNLTSSNMNSNGYRYNESGSLSFITLTPSTSPGFKPNANPYIGSPSQKIVITNTKFDPVCLEIEMVAHDIESIWTTLNGNTIRSLDNGIVTVYNDKGEIFTQHEFYTLKDNYNHTDKYEVKKDREGNISYNDDSDEIFNN
;
A
#
# COMPACT_ATOMS: atom_id res chain seq x y z
N MET A 1 6.60 -18.19 28.08
CA MET A 1 7.59 -18.53 27.04
C MET A 1 6.81 -19.04 25.84
N ASN A 2 6.63 -18.24 24.79
CA ASN A 2 5.91 -18.71 23.61
C ASN A 2 6.92 -19.33 22.63
N ASN A 3 6.79 -20.64 22.50
CA ASN A 3 7.35 -21.45 21.44
C ASN A 3 6.98 -20.87 20.07
N THR A 4 7.89 -20.19 19.40
CA THR A 4 7.78 -19.99 17.95
C THR A 4 8.67 -21.02 17.26
N TYR A 5 8.21 -22.27 17.24
CA TYR A 5 8.72 -23.26 16.30
C TYR A 5 7.82 -23.22 15.07
N GLY A 6 8.33 -22.69 13.96
CA GLY A 6 7.59 -22.63 12.70
C GLY A 6 8.23 -21.69 11.69
N ILE A 7 8.13 -22.06 10.40
CA ILE A 7 8.41 -21.14 9.29
C ILE A 7 7.27 -20.13 9.18
N VAL A 8 7.59 -18.84 9.06
CA VAL A 8 6.61 -17.81 8.69
C VAL A 8 6.20 -18.08 7.25
N ARG A 9 4.93 -18.42 7.03
CA ARG A 9 4.37 -18.64 5.70
C ARG A 9 3.54 -17.42 5.30
N PRO A 10 3.67 -16.94 4.05
CA PRO A 10 2.78 -15.89 3.57
C PRO A 10 1.32 -16.31 3.64
N SER A 11 0.46 -15.41 4.08
CA SER A 11 -0.99 -15.63 4.08
C SER A 11 -1.53 -15.64 2.64
N THR A 12 -2.64 -16.33 2.45
CA THR A 12 -3.50 -16.10 1.29
C THR A 12 -4.18 -14.73 1.45
N LEU A 13 -4.13 -13.92 0.40
CA LEU A 13 -4.61 -12.54 0.40
C LEU A 13 -5.54 -12.33 -0.80
N ASP A 14 -6.70 -11.74 -0.54
CA ASP A 14 -7.58 -11.16 -1.55
C ASP A 14 -7.26 -9.67 -1.62
N VAL A 15 -6.54 -9.25 -2.65
CA VAL A 15 -6.04 -7.88 -2.81
C VAL A 15 -7.16 -6.84 -2.63
N SER A 16 -8.33 -7.11 -3.19
CA SER A 16 -9.46 -6.17 -3.16
C SER A 16 -10.08 -5.98 -1.77
N LYS A 17 -9.92 -6.95 -0.88
CA LYS A 17 -10.56 -6.96 0.45
C LYS A 17 -9.57 -6.75 1.59
N ASP A 18 -8.32 -7.17 1.40
CA ASP A 18 -7.34 -7.25 2.47
C ASP A 18 -6.31 -6.12 2.43
N VAL A 19 -6.22 -5.38 1.32
CA VAL A 19 -5.16 -4.38 1.11
C VAL A 19 -5.74 -2.99 0.92
N GLU A 20 -5.04 -2.00 1.46
CA GLU A 20 -5.15 -0.61 1.07
C GLU A 20 -3.81 -0.12 0.53
N ILE A 21 -3.85 0.66 -0.55
CA ILE A 21 -2.67 1.32 -1.09
C ILE A 21 -2.88 2.82 -1.03
N TRP A 22 -1.86 3.49 -0.55
CA TRP A 22 -1.75 4.94 -0.50
C TRP A 22 -0.52 5.36 -1.27
N TYR A 23 -0.58 6.50 -1.95
CA TYR A 23 0.59 7.04 -2.63
C TYR A 23 0.73 8.54 -2.43
N ASN A 24 1.95 9.04 -2.59
CA ASN A 24 2.25 10.47 -2.60
C ASN A 24 3.30 10.76 -3.66
N TYR A 25 3.08 11.79 -4.47
CA TYR A 25 3.99 12.22 -5.52
C TYR A 25 4.78 13.47 -5.10
N ARG A 26 6.07 13.48 -5.42
CA ARG A 26 6.96 14.64 -5.29
C ARG A 26 7.77 14.83 -6.57
N PRO A 27 7.91 16.04 -7.11
CA PRO A 27 8.71 16.26 -8.30
C PRO A 27 10.21 16.03 -8.04
N ASN A 28 10.70 16.25 -6.82
CA ASN A 28 12.06 15.92 -6.41
C ASN A 28 12.15 15.73 -4.87
N ARG A 29 13.35 15.38 -4.37
CA ARG A 29 13.59 15.14 -2.93
C ARG A 29 13.52 16.39 -2.05
N ASN A 30 13.67 17.58 -2.65
CA ASN A 30 13.77 18.85 -1.93
C ASN A 30 12.43 19.59 -1.86
N THR A 31 11.47 19.21 -2.69
CA THR A 31 10.10 19.71 -2.62
C THR A 31 9.32 18.92 -1.58
N GLU A 32 8.69 19.62 -0.65
CA GLU A 32 7.58 19.04 0.10
C GLU A 32 6.53 18.54 -0.92
N GLY A 33 6.03 17.32 -0.73
CA GLY A 33 5.01 16.76 -1.62
C GLY A 33 3.72 17.55 -1.59
N SER A 34 2.68 17.10 -2.31
CA SER A 34 1.34 17.72 -2.31
C SER A 34 0.61 17.72 -0.94
N GLY A 35 1.31 17.40 0.15
CA GLY A 35 0.86 17.47 1.53
C GLY A 35 0.32 16.14 2.06
N ASN A 36 -0.51 15.45 1.28
CA ASN A 36 -1.25 14.26 1.74
C ASN A 36 -1.04 13.05 0.84
N PHE A 37 -1.11 11.86 1.45
CA PHE A 37 -1.23 10.61 0.71
C PHE A 37 -2.64 10.49 0.12
N GLU A 38 -2.72 10.01 -1.11
CA GLU A 38 -3.95 9.71 -1.81
C GLU A 38 -4.21 8.21 -1.77
N LYS A 39 -5.47 7.82 -1.51
CA LYS A 39 -5.89 6.41 -1.51
C LYS A 39 -6.13 5.94 -2.93
N ILE A 40 -5.69 4.73 -3.26
CA ILE A 40 -6.01 4.05 -4.51
C ILE A 40 -7.27 3.22 -4.30
N ASP A 41 -8.34 3.55 -5.02
CA ASP A 41 -9.62 2.83 -4.93
C ASP A 41 -9.55 1.45 -5.59
N ASP A 42 -9.04 1.39 -6.83
CA ASP A 42 -8.84 0.12 -7.54
C ASP A 42 -7.44 -0.45 -7.27
N VAL A 43 -7.30 -1.06 -6.11
CA VAL A 43 -6.06 -1.72 -5.67
C VAL A 43 -5.63 -2.84 -6.63
N SER A 44 -6.57 -3.48 -7.32
CA SER A 44 -6.28 -4.60 -8.23
C SER A 44 -5.61 -4.13 -9.52
N SER A 45 -5.74 -2.84 -9.88
CA SER A 45 -4.98 -2.24 -11.00
C SER A 45 -3.48 -2.10 -10.70
N ILE A 46 -3.11 -2.13 -9.42
CA ILE A 46 -1.73 -1.93 -8.94
C ILE A 46 -1.10 -3.25 -8.52
N LEU A 47 -1.85 -4.11 -7.85
CA LEU A 47 -1.31 -5.32 -7.24
C LEU A 47 -2.09 -6.55 -7.73
N GLU A 48 -1.41 -7.46 -8.41
CA GLU A 48 -1.99 -8.74 -8.84
C GLU A 48 -1.21 -9.90 -8.22
N ALA A 49 -1.91 -10.94 -7.74
CA ALA A 49 -1.26 -12.14 -7.24
C ALA A 49 -0.44 -12.82 -8.35
N SER A 50 0.84 -13.08 -8.09
CA SER A 50 1.72 -13.73 -9.05
C SER A 50 1.31 -15.18 -9.26
N LYS A 51 1.45 -15.67 -10.48
CA LYS A 51 1.05 -17.03 -10.89
C LYS A 51 2.30 -17.80 -11.30
N ILE A 52 2.45 -19.03 -10.79
CA ILE A 52 3.55 -19.94 -11.19
C ILE A 52 3.26 -20.50 -12.60
N ASP A 53 1.98 -20.79 -12.85
CA ASP A 53 1.41 -21.17 -14.14
C ASP A 53 -0.06 -20.69 -14.16
N ARG A 54 -0.79 -20.83 -15.28
CA ARG A 54 -2.19 -20.36 -15.47
C ARG A 54 -3.22 -20.85 -14.45
N LYS A 55 -2.84 -21.69 -13.48
CA LYS A 55 -3.74 -22.30 -12.49
C LYS A 55 -3.34 -22.10 -11.03
N GLN A 56 -2.08 -21.79 -10.72
CA GLN A 56 -1.60 -21.76 -9.34
C GLN A 56 -1.04 -20.39 -8.96
N ILE A 57 -1.65 -19.79 -7.93
CA ILE A 57 -1.20 -18.55 -7.30
C ILE A 57 0.00 -18.86 -6.41
N LEU A 58 1.04 -18.03 -6.51
CA LEU A 58 2.18 -18.04 -5.61
C LEU A 58 1.84 -17.16 -4.40
N ASN A 59 1.40 -17.80 -3.31
CA ASN A 59 1.00 -17.09 -2.10
C ASN A 59 2.13 -16.19 -1.58
N GLY A 60 1.80 -14.92 -1.29
CA GLY A 60 2.74 -13.92 -0.80
C GLY A 60 3.54 -13.20 -1.87
N MET A 61 3.48 -13.64 -3.13
CA MET A 61 4.13 -12.94 -4.24
C MET A 61 3.09 -12.18 -5.07
N PHE A 62 3.39 -10.92 -5.35
CA PHE A 62 2.51 -10.04 -6.10
C PHE A 62 3.31 -9.29 -7.17
N ASN A 63 2.68 -9.11 -8.32
CA ASN A 63 3.16 -8.25 -9.38
C ASN A 63 2.70 -6.83 -9.08
N LEU A 64 3.65 -5.89 -9.08
CA LEU A 64 3.37 -4.46 -8.95
C LEU A 64 3.28 -3.84 -10.34
N SER A 65 2.13 -3.27 -10.66
CA SER A 65 1.86 -2.50 -11.86
C SER A 65 1.84 -1.01 -11.51
N LEU A 66 2.40 -0.18 -12.40
CA LEU A 66 2.42 1.27 -12.25
C LEU A 66 1.65 1.93 -13.40
N PRO A 67 0.30 2.00 -13.34
CA PRO A 67 -0.51 2.61 -14.40
C PRO A 67 -0.13 4.07 -14.62
N ALA A 68 0.04 4.47 -15.88
CA ALA A 68 0.42 5.84 -16.25
C ALA A 68 -0.62 6.90 -15.84
N SER A 69 -1.88 6.51 -15.62
CA SER A 69 -2.93 7.39 -15.07
C SER A 69 -2.61 7.90 -13.67
N ILE A 70 -1.83 7.16 -12.89
CA ILE A 70 -1.40 7.51 -11.53
C ILE A 70 0.10 7.86 -11.52
N PHE A 71 0.92 7.02 -12.16
CA PHE A 71 2.39 7.06 -12.11
C PHE A 71 3.06 7.68 -13.34
N GLY A 72 2.31 8.44 -14.16
CA GLY A 72 2.81 8.96 -15.44
C GLY A 72 3.75 10.17 -15.35
N ARG A 73 3.97 10.76 -14.17
CA ARG A 73 4.79 11.96 -14.01
C ARG A 73 6.23 11.59 -13.62
N ILE A 74 7.20 12.27 -14.22
CA ILE A 74 8.60 12.18 -13.76
C ILE A 74 8.70 12.76 -12.34
N GLY A 75 9.42 12.05 -11.48
CA GLY A 75 9.56 12.40 -10.07
C GLY A 75 9.53 11.16 -9.19
N ILE A 76 9.22 11.36 -7.91
CA ILE A 76 9.31 10.34 -6.87
C ILE A 76 7.90 10.04 -6.35
N TYR A 77 7.54 8.77 -6.35
CA TYR A 77 6.32 8.25 -5.76
C TYR A 77 6.67 7.45 -4.51
N THR A 78 6.13 7.88 -3.37
CA THR A 78 6.12 7.06 -2.15
C THR A 78 4.82 6.27 -2.13
N ILE A 79 4.91 4.95 -2.16
CA ILE A 79 3.76 4.02 -2.13
C ILE A 79 3.76 3.33 -0.77
N TYR A 80 2.63 3.38 -0.07
CA TYR A 80 2.41 2.71 1.20
C TYR A 80 1.31 1.67 1.06
N ILE A 81 1.68 0.41 1.13
CA ILE A 81 0.79 -0.75 1.03
C ILE A 81 0.58 -1.27 2.46
N ARG A 82 -0.68 -1.31 2.92
CA ARG A 82 -1.00 -1.72 4.29
C ARG A 82 -2.22 -2.64 4.33
N PRO A 83 -2.39 -3.45 5.39
CA PRO A 83 -3.62 -4.18 5.62
C PRO A 83 -4.82 -3.24 5.67
N LYS A 84 -5.95 -3.67 5.13
CA LYS A 84 -7.19 -2.89 5.19
C LYS A 84 -7.60 -2.62 6.64
N GLU A 85 -7.88 -1.36 6.91
CA GLU A 85 -8.34 -0.84 8.19
C GLU A 85 -9.85 -0.58 8.12
N ILE A 86 -10.57 -0.96 9.17
CA ILE A 86 -12.00 -0.72 9.31
C ILE A 86 -12.20 0.14 10.56
N GLU A 87 -12.60 1.39 10.35
CA GLU A 87 -12.95 2.26 11.48
C GLU A 87 -14.27 1.81 12.09
N ALA A 88 -14.32 1.75 13.42
CA ALA A 88 -15.53 1.45 14.17
C ALA A 88 -15.52 2.16 15.53
N THR A 89 -16.69 2.21 16.17
CA THR A 89 -16.83 2.68 17.55
C THR A 89 -17.40 1.56 18.40
N ILE A 90 -16.85 1.38 19.60
CA ILE A 90 -17.40 0.43 20.57
C ILE A 90 -18.75 0.97 21.04
N ASN A 91 -19.84 0.32 20.65
CA ASN A 91 -21.18 0.67 21.10
C ASN A 91 -21.38 0.29 22.58
N ASP A 92 -20.92 -0.90 22.97
CA ASP A 92 -20.99 -1.35 24.36
C ASP A 92 -19.92 -2.41 24.67
N VAL A 93 -19.71 -2.68 25.95
CA VAL A 93 -18.88 -3.78 26.47
C VAL A 93 -19.74 -4.66 27.37
N GLY A 94 -20.04 -5.87 26.89
CA GLY A 94 -21.03 -6.75 27.52
C GLY A 94 -20.53 -8.18 27.71
N ALA A 95 -21.45 -9.03 28.15
CA ALA A 95 -21.22 -10.47 28.29
C ALA A 95 -22.28 -11.27 27.53
N LEU A 96 -21.94 -12.50 27.14
CA LEU A 96 -22.92 -13.40 26.57
C LEU A 96 -23.90 -13.87 27.65
N ALA A 97 -25.18 -13.81 27.34
CA ALA A 97 -26.27 -14.22 28.22
C ALA A 97 -26.14 -15.67 28.70
N ALA A 98 -25.76 -16.57 27.79
CA ALA A 98 -25.57 -17.99 28.06
C ALA A 98 -24.23 -18.29 28.74
N TYR A 99 -23.25 -17.38 28.62
CA TYR A 99 -21.89 -17.54 29.14
C TYR A 99 -21.41 -16.22 29.75
N PRO A 100 -21.81 -15.89 30.99
CA PRO A 100 -21.50 -14.60 31.62
C PRO A 100 -20.00 -14.31 31.77
N ASP A 101 -19.17 -15.35 31.79
CA ASP A 101 -17.70 -15.23 31.84
C ASP A 101 -17.09 -14.80 30.49
N ILE A 102 -17.83 -14.93 29.39
CA ILE A 102 -17.39 -14.52 28.05
C ILE A 102 -17.79 -13.07 27.84
N ARG A 103 -16.78 -12.20 27.85
CA ARG A 103 -16.91 -10.77 27.58
C ARG A 103 -16.47 -10.43 26.17
N GLY A 104 -17.09 -9.39 25.62
CA GLY A 104 -16.81 -8.90 24.28
C GLY A 104 -17.17 -7.43 24.12
N ILE A 105 -16.65 -6.84 23.06
CA ILE A 105 -17.09 -5.53 22.60
C ILE A 105 -18.27 -5.72 21.65
N VAL A 106 -19.13 -4.71 21.60
CA VAL A 106 -20.29 -4.68 20.72
C VAL A 106 -20.11 -3.53 19.74
N VAL A 107 -20.26 -3.82 18.45
CA VAL A 107 -20.22 -2.82 17.38
C VAL A 107 -21.60 -2.78 16.71
N ASN A 108 -22.10 -1.58 16.47
CA ASN A 108 -23.34 -1.37 15.72
C ASN A 108 -23.03 -1.35 14.22
N LEU A 109 -23.67 -2.25 13.46
CA LEU A 109 -23.41 -2.36 12.02
C LEU A 109 -23.87 -1.13 11.24
N ASN A 110 -24.81 -0.36 11.77
CA ASN A 110 -25.27 0.87 11.13
C ASN A 110 -24.16 1.93 11.06
N ASP A 111 -23.19 1.87 11.97
CA ASP A 111 -22.06 2.81 12.05
C ASP A 111 -20.82 2.28 11.28
N VAL A 112 -20.96 1.15 10.59
CA VAL A 112 -19.91 0.51 9.78
C VAL A 112 -20.26 0.65 8.29
N ASP A 113 -19.24 0.92 7.47
CA ASP A 113 -19.35 0.97 6.01
C ASP A 113 -19.97 -0.31 5.44
N ASP A 114 -20.90 -0.14 4.50
CA ASP A 114 -21.69 -1.23 3.90
C ASP A 114 -20.81 -2.35 3.33
N ASN A 115 -19.64 -2.02 2.77
CA ASN A 115 -18.74 -3.00 2.17
C ASN A 115 -18.05 -3.91 3.20
N ASN A 116 -18.02 -3.49 4.47
CA ASN A 116 -17.35 -4.21 5.55
C ASN A 116 -18.33 -4.96 6.46
N ARG A 117 -19.64 -4.70 6.38
CA ARG A 117 -20.64 -5.30 7.29
C ARG A 117 -20.63 -6.83 7.31
N LEU A 118 -20.38 -7.47 6.16
CA LEU A 118 -20.29 -8.93 6.06
C LEU A 118 -19.14 -9.55 6.87
N LEU A 119 -18.11 -8.76 7.21
CA LEU A 119 -17.02 -9.23 8.06
C LEU A 119 -17.47 -9.41 9.52
N PHE A 120 -18.47 -8.65 9.97
CA PHE A 120 -18.93 -8.67 11.36
C PHE A 120 -19.82 -9.87 11.71
N SER A 121 -20.08 -10.77 10.76
CA SER A 121 -20.86 -12.00 10.94
C SER A 121 -20.00 -13.26 10.73
N SER A 122 -20.47 -14.37 11.28
CA SER A 122 -19.96 -15.73 11.02
C SER A 122 -18.45 -15.89 11.20
N ASP A 123 -17.89 -15.26 12.23
CA ASP A 123 -16.48 -15.32 12.60
C ASP A 123 -15.48 -14.82 11.53
N ASN A 124 -15.94 -14.04 10.55
CA ASN A 124 -15.10 -13.52 9.47
C ASN A 124 -13.99 -12.54 9.94
N LEU A 125 -14.12 -11.93 11.12
CA LEU A 125 -13.06 -11.09 11.73
C LEU A 125 -12.06 -11.89 12.58
N THR A 126 -12.19 -13.21 12.69
CA THR A 126 -11.26 -14.00 13.51
C THR A 126 -9.82 -13.84 13.01
N GLY A 127 -8.91 -13.55 13.94
CA GLY A 127 -7.51 -13.28 13.65
C GLY A 127 -7.19 -11.81 13.34
N TYR A 128 -8.19 -10.96 13.07
CA TYR A 128 -7.97 -9.51 12.98
C TYR A 128 -7.54 -8.95 14.34
N ARG A 129 -6.96 -7.75 14.33
CA ARG A 129 -6.61 -7.02 15.56
C ARG A 129 -7.49 -5.79 15.73
N VAL A 130 -7.77 -5.45 16.98
CA VAL A 130 -8.40 -4.20 17.41
C VAL A 130 -7.32 -3.29 17.97
N GLU A 131 -7.15 -2.14 17.34
CA GLU A 131 -6.29 -1.03 17.76
C GLU A 131 -7.18 0.06 18.39
N TYR A 132 -6.75 0.60 19.53
CA TYR A 132 -7.53 1.53 20.33
C TYR A 132 -7.05 2.96 20.14
N PHE A 133 -7.96 3.91 20.25
CA PHE A 133 -7.67 5.34 20.28
C PHE A 133 -8.01 5.92 21.65
N ASP A 134 -7.29 6.95 22.05
CA ASP A 134 -7.65 7.76 23.23
C ASP A 134 -8.62 8.90 22.87
N ASP A 135 -9.01 9.66 23.90
CA ASP A 135 -9.93 10.80 23.76
C ASP A 135 -9.35 11.93 22.89
N LYS A 136 -8.05 11.92 22.61
CA LYS A 136 -7.37 12.87 21.71
C LYS A 136 -7.21 12.32 20.29
N ASN A 137 -7.85 11.18 19.99
CA ASN A 137 -7.77 10.50 18.71
C ASN A 137 -6.33 10.03 18.38
N GLN A 138 -5.52 9.71 19.39
CA GLN A 138 -4.20 9.12 19.23
C GLN A 138 -4.28 7.59 19.38
N ARG A 139 -3.72 6.87 18.40
CA ARG A 139 -3.64 5.42 18.44
C ARG A 139 -2.74 4.98 19.60
N GLN A 140 -3.20 4.00 20.37
CA GLN A 140 -2.47 3.39 21.47
C GLN A 140 -1.53 2.27 20.96
N ASP A 141 -0.40 2.07 21.65
CA ASP A 141 0.64 1.10 21.26
C ASP A 141 0.33 -0.36 21.64
N TYR A 142 -0.93 -0.66 21.97
CA TYR A 142 -1.39 -2.01 22.27
C TYR A 142 -2.57 -2.37 21.38
N TYR A 143 -2.68 -3.67 21.08
CA TYR A 143 -3.78 -4.23 20.32
C TYR A 143 -4.29 -5.50 20.99
N ARG A 144 -5.49 -5.90 20.58
CA ARG A 144 -6.15 -7.13 21.01
C ARG A 144 -6.50 -7.95 19.77
N LEU A 145 -6.32 -9.27 19.80
CA LEU A 145 -6.72 -10.12 18.67
C LEU A 145 -8.19 -10.53 18.83
N ILE A 146 -8.91 -10.53 17.72
CA ILE A 146 -10.29 -11.01 17.63
C ILE A 146 -10.28 -12.54 17.60
N THR A 147 -11.01 -13.14 18.53
CA THR A 147 -11.17 -14.60 18.65
C THR A 147 -12.48 -15.11 18.09
N SER A 148 -13.52 -14.27 18.03
CA SER A 148 -14.81 -14.57 17.40
C SER A 148 -15.55 -13.27 17.09
N SER A 149 -16.46 -13.31 16.11
CA SER A 149 -17.33 -12.20 15.74
C SER A 149 -18.66 -12.72 15.19
N ASN A 150 -19.76 -12.47 15.88
CA ASN A 150 -21.08 -12.92 15.44
C ASN A 150 -22.16 -11.88 15.72
N LEU A 151 -23.21 -11.89 14.89
CA LEU A 151 -24.35 -10.99 15.06
C LEU A 151 -25.09 -11.30 16.36
N CYS A 152 -25.55 -10.25 17.02
CA CYS A 152 -26.16 -10.33 18.33
C CYS A 152 -27.31 -9.33 18.50
N GLU A 153 -28.07 -9.55 19.58
CA GLU A 153 -29.06 -8.60 20.08
C GLU A 153 -28.97 -8.49 21.60
N PRO A 154 -29.30 -7.32 22.17
CA PRO A 154 -29.34 -7.16 23.62
C PRO A 154 -30.51 -7.95 24.20
N ILE A 155 -30.31 -8.48 25.40
CA ILE A 155 -31.38 -9.10 26.18
C ILE A 155 -31.60 -8.36 27.50
N SER A 156 -32.85 -8.22 27.90
CA SER A 156 -33.19 -7.74 29.23
C SER A 156 -33.00 -8.88 30.24
N GLN A 157 -31.86 -8.90 30.94
CA GLN A 157 -31.71 -9.78 32.10
C GLN A 157 -32.31 -9.12 33.35
N ASN A 158 -33.07 -9.89 34.13
CA ASN A 158 -33.31 -9.57 35.55
C ASN A 158 -32.03 -9.93 36.32
N LEU A 159 -31.30 -8.93 36.81
CA LEU A 159 -30.07 -9.11 37.59
C LEU A 159 -30.40 -9.83 38.91
N THR A 160 -30.10 -11.13 38.97
CA THR A 160 -30.24 -11.93 40.22
C THR A 160 -28.90 -12.24 40.89
N SER A 161 -27.79 -11.67 40.40
CA SER A 161 -26.49 -11.80 41.06
C SER A 161 -25.85 -10.43 41.29
N SER A 162 -25.36 -10.22 42.51
CA SER A 162 -24.84 -8.97 43.06
C SER A 162 -23.48 -8.53 42.50
N ASN A 163 -22.99 -9.14 41.42
CA ASN A 163 -21.60 -8.97 41.00
C ASN A 163 -21.32 -8.58 39.55
N MET A 164 -22.28 -8.35 38.64
CA MET A 164 -21.95 -7.73 37.34
C MET A 164 -23.12 -6.91 36.75
N ASN A 165 -22.98 -5.58 36.75
CA ASN A 165 -23.78 -4.65 35.94
C ASN A 165 -23.30 -4.67 34.47
N SER A 166 -23.21 -5.83 33.81
CA SER A 166 -22.90 -5.87 32.37
C SER A 166 -24.16 -6.18 31.57
N ASN A 167 -24.38 -5.45 30.49
CA ASN A 167 -25.45 -5.74 29.54
C ASN A 167 -25.25 -7.13 28.93
N GLY A 168 -26.34 -7.91 28.88
CA GLY A 168 -26.34 -9.27 28.37
C GLY A 168 -26.69 -9.30 26.88
N TYR A 169 -25.96 -10.10 26.11
CA TYR A 169 -26.17 -10.27 24.67
C TYR A 169 -26.41 -11.73 24.32
N ARG A 170 -27.27 -12.00 23.33
CA ARG A 170 -27.38 -13.33 22.71
C ARG A 170 -27.11 -13.24 21.23
N TYR A 171 -26.58 -14.31 20.66
CA TYR A 171 -26.40 -14.39 19.22
C TYR A 171 -27.75 -14.42 18.51
N ASN A 172 -27.84 -13.64 17.43
CA ASN A 172 -28.97 -13.58 16.53
C ASN A 172 -28.44 -13.24 15.13
N GLU A 173 -28.60 -14.15 14.18
CA GLU A 173 -28.14 -14.00 12.80
C GLU A 173 -28.82 -12.85 12.04
N SER A 174 -29.96 -12.36 12.52
CA SER A 174 -30.66 -11.19 11.97
C SER A 174 -30.40 -9.90 12.77
N GLY A 175 -29.47 -9.91 13.71
CA GLY A 175 -29.14 -8.77 14.57
C GLY A 175 -28.42 -7.64 13.81
N SER A 176 -28.59 -6.41 14.30
CA SER A 176 -27.89 -5.21 13.82
C SER A 176 -26.63 -4.87 14.61
N LEU A 177 -26.30 -5.68 15.62
CA LEU A 177 -25.10 -5.55 16.43
C LEU A 177 -24.20 -6.76 16.19
N SER A 178 -22.88 -6.58 16.32
CA SER A 178 -21.91 -7.67 16.32
C SER A 178 -21.22 -7.74 17.67
N PHE A 179 -21.23 -8.94 18.27
CA PHE A 179 -20.50 -9.25 19.49
C PHE A 179 -19.15 -9.85 19.12
N ILE A 180 -18.07 -9.19 19.53
CA ILE A 180 -16.70 -9.53 19.18
C ILE A 180 -15.93 -9.89 20.45
N THR A 181 -15.37 -11.09 20.50
CA THR A 181 -14.52 -11.54 21.62
C THR A 181 -13.04 -11.29 21.33
N LEU A 182 -12.27 -10.94 22.36
CA LEU A 182 -10.89 -10.46 22.24
C LEU A 182 -9.91 -11.20 23.18
N THR A 183 -8.62 -11.23 22.83
CA THR A 183 -7.55 -11.81 23.67
C THR A 183 -6.96 -10.83 24.71
N PRO A 184 -6.63 -11.22 25.95
CA PRO A 184 -6.94 -12.48 26.62
C PRO A 184 -8.35 -12.43 27.21
N SER A 185 -8.99 -13.59 27.23
CA SER A 185 -10.31 -13.78 27.87
C SER A 185 -10.20 -14.01 29.38
N THR A 186 -9.00 -13.95 29.96
CA THR A 186 -8.75 -14.28 31.38
C THR A 186 -8.05 -13.16 32.14
N SER A 187 -8.35 -13.09 33.44
CA SER A 187 -7.73 -12.16 34.37
C SER A 187 -6.21 -12.34 34.45
N PRO A 188 -5.41 -11.27 34.61
CA PRO A 188 -3.99 -11.40 34.87
C PRO A 188 -3.73 -12.25 36.12
N GLY A 189 -2.75 -13.16 36.08
CA GLY A 189 -2.48 -14.10 37.17
C GLY A 189 -2.17 -13.45 38.54
N PHE A 190 -1.79 -12.17 38.57
CA PHE A 190 -1.54 -11.40 39.79
C PHE A 190 -2.79 -10.70 40.35
N LYS A 191 -3.91 -10.70 39.62
CA LYS A 191 -5.23 -10.21 40.06
C LYS A 191 -6.33 -11.14 39.55
N PRO A 192 -6.59 -12.27 40.24
CA PRO A 192 -7.52 -13.32 39.79
C PRO A 192 -8.94 -12.84 39.45
N ASN A 193 -9.39 -11.74 40.05
CA ASN A 193 -10.75 -11.19 39.86
C ASN A 193 -10.78 -9.92 38.98
N ALA A 194 -9.65 -9.51 38.38
CA ALA A 194 -9.61 -8.34 37.51
C ALA A 194 -9.86 -8.73 36.05
N ASN A 195 -11.02 -8.34 35.52
CA ASN A 195 -11.33 -8.54 34.11
C ASN A 195 -10.28 -7.82 33.23
N PRO A 196 -9.78 -8.47 32.16
CA PRO A 196 -8.87 -7.83 31.23
C PRO A 196 -9.57 -6.67 30.54
N TYR A 197 -8.86 -5.55 30.36
CA TYR A 197 -9.37 -4.41 29.60
C TYR A 197 -9.48 -4.78 28.12
N ILE A 198 -10.70 -4.68 27.59
CA ILE A 198 -11.06 -4.97 26.19
C ILE A 198 -11.64 -3.76 25.47
N GLY A 199 -11.52 -2.56 26.06
CA GLY A 199 -12.09 -1.32 25.54
C GLY A 199 -13.12 -0.70 26.47
N SER A 200 -13.74 0.39 26.02
CA SER A 200 -14.80 1.10 26.74
C SER A 200 -15.89 1.56 25.76
N PRO A 201 -17.16 1.69 26.20
CA PRO A 201 -18.21 2.26 25.36
C PRO A 201 -17.82 3.64 24.82
N SER A 202 -18.25 3.93 23.60
CA SER A 202 -17.96 5.14 22.83
C SER A 202 -16.48 5.35 22.44
N GLN A 203 -15.61 4.38 22.71
CA GLN A 203 -14.21 4.45 22.30
C GLN A 203 -14.06 4.17 20.80
N LYS A 204 -13.28 5.01 20.10
CA LYS A 204 -12.89 4.77 18.71
C LYS A 204 -11.88 3.63 18.63
N ILE A 205 -12.11 2.74 17.67
CA ILE A 205 -11.22 1.62 17.36
C ILE A 205 -10.99 1.51 15.86
N VAL A 206 -9.89 0.87 15.50
CA VAL A 206 -9.62 0.41 14.13
C VAL A 206 -9.43 -1.10 14.17
N ILE A 207 -10.13 -1.80 13.29
CA ILE A 207 -10.03 -3.24 13.10
C ILE A 207 -9.18 -3.49 11.86
N THR A 208 -8.06 -4.18 12.03
CA THR A 208 -7.05 -4.39 10.99
C THR A 208 -6.80 -5.87 10.77
N ASN A 209 -6.76 -6.33 9.52
CA ASN A 209 -6.40 -7.73 9.25
C ASN A 209 -4.91 -7.97 9.55
N THR A 210 -4.54 -9.20 9.92
CA THR A 210 -3.16 -9.57 10.29
C THR A 210 -2.49 -10.44 9.22
N LYS A 211 -2.90 -10.34 7.96
CA LYS A 211 -2.41 -11.22 6.89
C LYS A 211 -0.99 -10.89 6.44
N PHE A 212 -0.57 -9.65 6.58
CA PHE A 212 0.76 -9.16 6.23
C PHE A 212 1.12 -7.89 7.02
N ASP A 213 2.40 -7.52 7.01
CA ASP A 213 2.90 -6.28 7.60
C ASP A 213 2.91 -5.15 6.56
N PRO A 214 2.64 -3.89 6.94
CA PRO A 214 2.71 -2.76 6.01
C PRO A 214 4.09 -2.62 5.35
N VAL A 215 4.11 -2.23 4.08
CA VAL A 215 5.31 -2.02 3.27
C VAL A 215 5.29 -0.61 2.67
N CYS A 216 6.40 0.10 2.81
CA CYS A 216 6.62 1.38 2.15
C CYS A 216 7.66 1.21 1.04
N LEU A 217 7.32 1.66 -0.16
CA LEU A 217 8.17 1.64 -1.35
C LEU A 217 8.38 3.08 -1.83
N GLU A 218 9.59 3.39 -2.29
CA GLU A 218 9.88 4.63 -2.99
C GLU A 218 10.27 4.27 -4.43
N ILE A 219 9.59 4.86 -5.40
CA ILE A 219 9.81 4.62 -6.82
C ILE A 219 10.12 5.95 -7.49
N GLU A 220 11.25 6.02 -8.18
CA GLU A 220 11.63 7.17 -8.97
C GLU A 220 11.31 6.92 -10.45
N MET A 221 10.38 7.70 -10.98
CA MET A 221 10.04 7.74 -12.39
C MET A 221 11.00 8.72 -13.08
N VAL A 222 11.85 8.19 -13.95
CA VAL A 222 12.89 8.95 -14.67
C VAL A 222 12.59 9.04 -16.16
N ALA A 223 13.07 10.11 -16.80
CA ALA A 223 12.97 10.28 -18.25
C ALA A 223 13.91 9.35 -19.03
N HIS A 224 15.08 9.10 -18.46
CA HIS A 224 16.13 8.26 -19.04
C HIS A 224 16.58 7.25 -18.00
N ASP A 225 16.61 5.98 -18.40
CA ASP A 225 17.19 4.92 -17.60
C ASP A 225 18.73 4.91 -17.72
N ILE A 226 19.36 4.04 -16.94
CA ILE A 226 20.81 3.92 -16.92
C ILE A 226 21.38 3.47 -18.28
N GLU A 227 20.61 2.69 -19.04
CA GLU A 227 20.99 2.19 -20.36
C GLU A 227 20.97 3.31 -21.41
N SER A 228 19.94 4.16 -21.38
CA SER A 228 19.85 5.37 -22.20
C SER A 228 21.01 6.33 -21.93
N ILE A 229 21.37 6.50 -20.65
CA ILE A 229 22.51 7.33 -20.24
C ILE A 229 23.82 6.71 -20.73
N TRP A 230 24.00 5.40 -20.53
CA TRP A 230 25.19 4.67 -20.97
C TRP A 230 25.39 4.78 -22.49
N THR A 231 24.32 4.58 -23.25
CA THR A 231 24.31 4.67 -24.72
C THR A 231 24.67 6.08 -25.17
N THR A 232 24.14 7.11 -24.52
CA THR A 232 24.49 8.51 -24.84
C THR A 232 25.97 8.82 -24.61
N LEU A 233 26.60 8.18 -23.62
CA LEU A 233 27.98 8.43 -23.20
C LEU A 233 29.02 7.62 -23.97
N ASN A 234 28.74 6.33 -24.21
CA ASN A 234 29.70 5.37 -24.73
C ASN A 234 29.25 4.68 -26.02
N GLY A 235 28.02 4.95 -26.48
CA GLY A 235 27.52 4.42 -27.76
C GLY A 235 28.42 4.85 -28.91
N ASN A 236 28.50 4.02 -29.93
CA ASN A 236 29.25 4.36 -31.13
C ASN A 236 28.69 5.65 -31.74
N THR A 237 29.57 6.54 -32.22
CA THR A 237 29.15 7.83 -32.76
C THR A 237 29.78 8.12 -34.11
N ILE A 238 29.00 8.67 -35.04
CA ILE A 238 29.48 9.20 -36.31
C ILE A 238 29.28 10.72 -36.30
N ARG A 239 30.35 11.46 -36.57
CA ARG A 239 30.31 12.92 -36.80
C ARG A 239 30.52 13.20 -38.28
N SER A 240 29.46 13.57 -38.98
CA SER A 240 29.52 14.07 -40.35
C SER A 240 30.14 15.46 -40.35
N LEU A 241 31.31 15.61 -40.98
CA LEU A 241 32.03 16.89 -41.06
C LEU A 241 31.36 17.87 -42.04
N ASP A 242 30.71 17.36 -43.08
CA ASP A 242 30.07 18.17 -44.11
C ASP A 242 28.78 18.82 -43.60
N ASN A 243 27.96 18.04 -42.88
CA ASN A 243 26.66 18.48 -42.39
C ASN A 243 26.70 18.92 -40.92
N GLY A 244 27.81 18.71 -40.22
CA GLY A 244 27.96 19.00 -38.78
C GLY A 244 27.07 18.14 -37.89
N ILE A 245 26.61 16.98 -38.36
CA ILE A 245 25.67 16.12 -37.61
C ILE A 245 26.48 15.10 -36.81
N VAL A 246 26.13 14.91 -35.54
CA VAL A 246 26.61 13.81 -34.70
C VAL A 246 25.46 12.87 -34.44
N THR A 247 25.63 11.62 -34.88
CA THR A 247 24.68 10.52 -34.67
C THR A 247 25.27 9.57 -33.65
N VAL A 248 24.51 9.27 -32.59
CA VAL A 248 24.83 8.25 -31.58
C VAL A 248 23.99 7.01 -31.88
N TYR A 249 24.61 5.84 -31.84
CA TYR A 249 23.97 4.55 -32.11
C TYR A 249 23.86 3.71 -30.84
N ASN A 250 22.82 2.88 -30.77
CA ASN A 250 22.68 1.88 -29.71
C ASN A 250 23.53 0.62 -30.03
N ASP A 251 23.53 -0.34 -29.11
CA ASP A 251 24.29 -1.60 -29.25
C ASP A 251 23.86 -2.47 -30.45
N LYS A 252 22.71 -2.18 -31.06
CA LYS A 252 22.21 -2.85 -32.28
C LYS A 252 22.56 -2.09 -33.56
N GLY A 253 23.30 -0.99 -33.46
CA GLY A 253 23.64 -0.14 -34.60
C GLY A 253 22.49 0.77 -35.07
N GLU A 254 21.39 0.85 -34.32
CA GLU A 254 20.25 1.72 -34.63
C GLU A 254 20.51 3.15 -34.13
N ILE A 255 20.00 4.16 -34.85
CA ILE A 255 20.14 5.56 -34.44
C ILE A 255 19.40 5.80 -33.11
N PHE A 256 20.15 6.22 -32.09
CA PHE A 256 19.64 6.53 -30.76
C PHE A 256 19.33 8.02 -30.61
N THR A 257 20.30 8.90 -30.88
CA THR A 257 20.10 10.36 -30.89
C THR A 257 20.89 11.03 -32.00
N GLN A 258 20.40 12.19 -32.47
CA GLN A 258 21.09 13.04 -33.43
C GLN A 258 21.16 14.48 -32.93
N HIS A 259 22.35 15.06 -33.03
CA HIS A 259 22.61 16.44 -32.65
C HIS A 259 23.33 17.18 -33.77
N GLU A 260 23.04 18.46 -33.90
CA GLU A 260 23.72 19.36 -34.82
C GLU A 260 24.83 20.11 -34.09
N PHE A 261 26.00 20.16 -34.72
CA PHE A 261 27.17 20.88 -34.26
C PHE A 261 27.51 21.98 -35.28
N TYR A 262 27.52 23.22 -34.82
CA TYR A 262 27.94 24.36 -35.62
C TYR A 262 28.69 25.39 -34.78
N THR A 263 29.56 26.13 -35.44
CA THR A 263 30.41 27.14 -34.80
C THR A 263 29.81 28.52 -35.00
N LEU A 264 29.55 29.23 -33.91
CA LEU A 264 29.20 30.65 -33.93
C LEU A 264 30.47 31.48 -33.91
N LYS A 265 30.64 32.31 -34.95
CA LYS A 265 31.76 33.24 -35.08
C LYS A 265 31.35 34.62 -34.57
N ASP A 266 32.32 35.37 -34.09
CA ASP A 266 32.11 36.77 -33.73
C ASP A 266 31.93 37.62 -34.99
N ASN A 267 30.97 38.55 -34.94
CA ASN A 267 30.57 39.36 -36.09
C ASN A 267 31.64 40.38 -36.52
N TYR A 268 32.61 40.72 -35.66
CA TYR A 268 33.59 41.78 -35.95
C TYR A 268 34.95 41.25 -36.39
N ASN A 269 35.44 40.18 -35.78
CA ASN A 269 36.76 39.62 -36.04
C ASN A 269 36.70 38.21 -36.67
N HIS A 270 35.50 37.67 -36.91
CA HIS A 270 35.26 36.36 -37.54
C HIS A 270 35.99 35.19 -36.87
N THR A 271 36.37 35.37 -35.61
CA THR A 271 36.98 34.31 -34.80
C THR A 271 35.89 33.39 -34.25
N ASP A 272 36.17 32.09 -34.23
CA ASP A 272 35.30 31.08 -33.63
C ASP A 272 35.13 31.38 -32.14
N LYS A 273 33.88 31.53 -31.69
CA LYS A 273 33.56 31.97 -30.34
C LYS A 273 32.92 30.86 -29.51
N TYR A 274 31.99 30.13 -30.11
CA TYR A 274 31.27 29.03 -29.46
C TYR A 274 31.09 27.87 -30.42
N GLU A 275 31.29 26.65 -29.94
CA GLU A 275 30.75 25.45 -30.58
C GLU A 275 29.40 25.15 -29.92
N VAL A 276 28.35 25.01 -30.74
CA VAL A 276 26.99 24.79 -30.27
C VAL A 276 26.60 23.36 -30.59
N LYS A 277 26.19 22.61 -29.56
CA LYS A 277 25.45 21.35 -29.70
C LYS A 277 23.97 21.65 -29.55
N LYS A 278 23.18 21.36 -30.56
CA LYS A 278 21.71 21.49 -30.53
C LYS A 278 21.04 20.16 -30.83
N ASP A 279 19.94 19.87 -30.16
CA ASP A 279 19.04 18.80 -30.58
C ASP A 279 18.49 19.11 -31.96
N ARG A 280 18.54 18.11 -32.84
CA ARG A 280 18.05 18.26 -34.21
C ARG A 280 16.52 18.34 -34.18
N GLU A 281 15.98 19.44 -34.71
CA GLU A 281 14.55 19.63 -34.88
C GLU A 281 14.18 19.26 -36.33
N GLY A 282 13.67 18.05 -36.58
CA GLY A 282 13.23 17.62 -37.92
C GLY A 282 13.40 16.12 -38.18
N ASN A 283 13.42 15.75 -39.46
CA ASN A 283 13.57 14.35 -39.87
C ASN A 283 14.97 13.81 -39.52
N ILE A 284 15.00 12.56 -39.04
CA ILE A 284 16.21 11.78 -38.81
C ILE A 284 16.95 11.63 -40.14
N SER A 285 18.26 11.91 -40.14
CA SER A 285 19.12 11.68 -41.30
C SER A 285 19.67 10.26 -41.27
N TYR A 286 19.46 9.51 -42.36
CA TYR A 286 19.98 8.15 -42.54
C TYR A 286 21.18 8.12 -43.51
N ASN A 287 21.83 9.25 -43.73
CA ASN A 287 22.91 9.36 -44.72
C ASN A 287 24.19 8.65 -44.26
N ASP A 288 24.36 8.48 -42.94
CA ASP A 288 25.51 7.83 -42.34
C ASP A 288 25.09 6.44 -41.84
N ASP A 289 25.40 5.41 -42.61
CA ASP A 289 25.14 4.00 -42.26
C ASP A 289 26.23 3.48 -41.30
N SER A 290 25.81 3.04 -40.12
CA SER A 290 26.69 2.51 -39.08
C SER A 290 27.40 1.24 -39.53
N ASP A 291 26.74 0.37 -40.29
CA ASP A 291 27.31 -0.92 -40.70
C ASP A 291 28.40 -0.73 -41.76
N GLU A 292 28.23 0.25 -42.66
CA GLU A 292 29.25 0.58 -43.65
C GLU A 292 30.45 1.30 -43.02
N ILE A 293 30.23 2.21 -42.09
CA ILE A 293 31.29 3.08 -41.58
C ILE A 293 32.11 2.40 -40.47
N PHE A 294 31.49 1.61 -39.59
CA PHE A 294 32.21 0.97 -38.47
C PHE A 294 32.93 -0.33 -38.86
N ASN A 295 32.56 -0.96 -39.97
CA ASN A 295 33.18 -2.22 -40.44
C ASN A 295 34.20 -2.05 -41.57
N ASN A 296 34.49 -0.81 -41.98
CA ASN A 296 35.58 -0.47 -42.91
C ASN A 296 36.91 -0.33 -42.17
#